data_AF-A0A2G2H5H1-F1
#
_entry.id   AF-A0A2G2H5H1-F1
#
_cell.length_a   1.000
_cell.length_b   1.000
_cell.length_c   1.000
_cell.angle_alpha   90.00
_cell.angle_beta   90.00
_cell.angle_gamma   90.00
#
_symmetry.space_group_name_H-M   'P 1'
#
loop_
_entity.id
_entity.type
_entity.pdbx_description
1 polymer ?
#
loop_
_entity_poly.entity_id
_entity_poly.type
_entity_poly.pdbx_seq_one_letter_code
_entity_poly.pdbx_strand_id
1 'polypeptide(L)'
;MLKKNIKLTYFVLIISFVNFLLFHFSFFKFVFNNLDYKSLNGITIIICLIILMLVLNAFVFYLIFFLSRFVGKLLLVLFFMISSVSVYFINTYNVVIDITMIGNILNTRYEESSSFLSFGLILYVVFLGIIPSIFIIKVKIIKETFKRFIKFFLLTFIFILSLIYVNGSNFLWIDKNSTKLGALAMPWSYVVNTSRFYIKKSRKNKKEILLPNATIKDTEKSIAVLVIGESARSNNFSLYGYEKLTNPLLSKTQNVYSFNATSCATYTTGGLKCILEHTNTSKLYEILPNYLYRNNVEVIWRTTNWGEPPVHIKNFFNKADLKKECEGEKCNYDEILLSGLKEQILASKKDKILVVLHTSTSHGPTYNKKYPPQFEKFKPVCNTVELGKCTTEELMNAYDNTIVYTDFILSSLIEDLKQLKEYNSTMLYVSDHGESLGENNLYMHGVPASFAPKEQLEIPFIVWLSDGSKKLKPNESLSQNHVFHSVLNFLAIESPIYDENMNIYK
;
A
#
# COMPACT_ATOMS: atom_id res chain seq x y z
N MET A 1 -38.78 34.71 7.80
CA MET A 1 -39.88 34.28 6.89
C MET A 1 -39.59 32.92 6.24
N LEU A 2 -39.39 31.84 7.01
CA LEU A 2 -39.19 30.46 6.51
C LEU A 2 -40.30 29.55 7.07
N LYS A 3 -41.55 29.80 6.67
CA LYS A 3 -42.74 29.02 7.10
C LYS A 3 -43.08 27.84 6.17
N LYS A 4 -42.31 27.60 5.11
CA LYS A 4 -42.59 26.50 4.16
C LYS A 4 -41.85 25.22 4.57
N ASN A 5 -42.60 24.14 4.70
CA ASN A 5 -42.05 22.79 4.89
C ASN A 5 -41.28 22.37 3.62
N ILE A 6 -40.07 21.84 3.77
CA ILE A 6 -39.20 21.46 2.63
C ILE A 6 -39.15 19.93 2.52
N LYS A 7 -39.24 19.40 1.30
CA LYS A 7 -39.02 17.96 1.04
C LYS A 7 -37.58 17.60 1.34
N LEU A 8 -37.33 16.44 1.94
CA LEU A 8 -36.00 16.01 2.34
C LEU A 8 -34.99 16.07 1.18
N THR A 9 -35.38 15.59 0.00
CA THR A 9 -34.58 15.63 -1.24
C THR A 9 -34.12 17.03 -1.63
N TYR A 10 -35.01 18.02 -1.56
CA TYR A 10 -34.62 19.41 -1.85
C TYR A 10 -33.71 19.97 -0.77
N PHE A 11 -33.99 19.67 0.50
CA PHE A 11 -33.16 20.14 1.60
C PHE A 11 -31.71 19.64 1.48
N VAL A 12 -31.50 18.35 1.19
CA VAL A 12 -30.15 17.78 1.09
C VAL A 12 -29.38 18.27 -0.13
N LEU A 13 -30.05 18.53 -1.25
CA LEU A 13 -29.43 19.14 -2.43
C LEU A 13 -29.00 20.59 -2.15
N ILE A 14 -29.88 21.37 -1.51
CA ILE A 14 -29.56 22.75 -1.13
C ILE A 14 -28.38 22.78 -0.16
N ILE A 15 -28.41 21.95 0.89
CA ILE A 15 -27.34 22.00 1.89
C ILE A 15 -26.01 21.43 1.37
N SER A 16 -26.07 20.46 0.45
CA SER A 16 -24.88 19.98 -0.27
C SER A 16 -24.28 21.09 -1.12
N PHE A 17 -25.10 21.84 -1.86
CA PHE A 17 -24.64 22.98 -2.65
C PHE A 17 -24.06 24.10 -1.78
N VAL A 18 -24.69 24.42 -0.66
CA VAL A 18 -24.15 25.39 0.31
C VAL A 18 -22.81 24.89 0.88
N ASN A 19 -22.72 23.63 1.27
CA ASN A 19 -21.48 23.03 1.76
C ASN A 19 -20.36 23.07 0.70
N PHE A 20 -20.68 22.78 -0.56
CA PHE A 20 -19.77 22.92 -1.69
C PHE A 20 -19.23 24.35 -1.80
N LEU A 21 -20.11 25.35 -1.86
CA LEU A 21 -19.72 26.75 -2.01
C LEU A 21 -18.86 27.25 -0.85
N LEU A 22 -19.22 26.92 0.39
CA LEU A 22 -18.56 27.47 1.56
C LEU A 22 -17.22 26.80 1.88
N PHE A 23 -17.05 25.51 1.57
CA PHE A 23 -15.95 24.72 2.12
C PHE A 23 -15.03 24.05 1.10
N HIS A 24 -15.30 24.12 -0.21
CA HIS A 24 -14.51 23.41 -1.23
C HIS A 24 -13.63 24.30 -2.12
N PHE A 25 -13.53 25.59 -1.82
CA PHE A 25 -12.66 26.50 -2.58
C PHE A 25 -11.22 25.98 -2.69
N SER A 26 -10.60 25.64 -1.56
CA SER A 26 -9.21 25.16 -1.54
C SER A 26 -9.03 23.78 -2.18
N PHE A 27 -10.05 22.93 -2.13
CA PHE A 27 -10.08 21.66 -2.88
C PHE A 27 -9.99 21.94 -4.39
N PHE A 28 -10.86 22.79 -4.92
CA PHE A 28 -10.85 23.07 -6.36
C PHE A 28 -9.65 23.91 -6.79
N LYS A 29 -9.15 24.83 -5.95
CA LYS A 29 -7.87 25.51 -6.19
C LYS A 29 -6.74 24.51 -6.41
N PHE A 30 -6.67 23.46 -5.59
CA PHE A 30 -5.69 22.39 -5.77
C PHE A 30 -5.91 21.62 -7.09
N VAL A 31 -7.16 21.26 -7.41
CA VAL A 31 -7.52 20.56 -8.65
C VAL A 31 -7.10 21.39 -9.88
N PHE A 32 -7.47 22.66 -9.95
CA PHE A 32 -7.12 23.55 -11.07
C PHE A 32 -5.61 23.77 -11.23
N ASN A 33 -4.84 23.74 -10.14
CA ASN A 33 -3.38 23.89 -10.19
C ASN A 33 -2.65 22.62 -10.62
N ASN A 34 -3.29 21.44 -10.54
CA ASN A 34 -2.67 20.14 -10.78
C ASN A 34 -3.31 19.35 -11.94
N LEU A 35 -4.24 19.98 -12.65
CA LEU A 35 -4.83 19.49 -13.89
C LEU A 35 -4.66 20.53 -14.99
N ASP A 36 -4.45 20.06 -16.21
CA ASP A 36 -4.58 20.92 -17.38
C ASP A 36 -6.07 21.21 -17.65
N TYR A 37 -6.58 22.25 -17.02
CA TYR A 37 -7.97 22.70 -17.13
C TYR A 37 -8.34 23.22 -18.54
N LYS A 38 -7.37 23.36 -19.46
CA LYS A 38 -7.63 23.73 -20.86
C LYS A 38 -7.84 22.49 -21.74
N SER A 39 -7.36 21.33 -21.31
CA SER A 39 -7.58 20.07 -22.01
C SER A 39 -9.03 19.57 -21.82
N LEU A 40 -9.58 18.90 -22.84
CA LEU A 40 -10.91 18.29 -22.76
C LEU A 40 -11.00 17.29 -21.60
N ASN A 41 -9.95 16.47 -21.38
CA ASN A 41 -9.90 15.52 -20.27
C ASN A 41 -9.91 16.24 -18.90
N GLY A 42 -9.12 17.32 -18.75
CA GLY A 42 -9.09 18.09 -17.51
C GLY A 42 -10.44 18.74 -17.18
N ILE A 43 -11.12 19.30 -18.18
CA ILE A 43 -12.47 19.85 -18.03
C ILE A 43 -13.45 18.75 -17.59
N THR A 44 -13.41 17.58 -18.22
CA THR A 44 -14.26 16.43 -17.85
C THR A 44 -14.03 16.01 -16.41
N ILE A 45 -12.78 15.86 -15.97
CA ILE A 45 -12.44 15.50 -14.58
C ILE A 45 -13.01 16.54 -13.60
N ILE A 46 -12.83 17.83 -13.88
CA ILE A 46 -13.31 18.91 -13.00
C ILE A 46 -14.84 18.86 -12.87
N ILE A 47 -15.56 18.75 -13.98
CA ILE A 47 -17.03 18.65 -13.98
C ILE A 47 -17.47 17.42 -13.19
N CYS A 48 -16.83 16.26 -13.43
CA CYS A 48 -17.14 15.03 -12.72
C CYS A 48 -16.88 15.16 -11.21
N LEU A 49 -15.78 15.77 -10.79
CA LEU A 49 -15.49 16.01 -9.37
C LEU A 49 -16.51 16.94 -8.71
N ILE A 50 -16.97 17.99 -9.41
CA ILE A 50 -18.03 18.89 -8.90
C ILE A 50 -19.33 18.12 -8.71
N ILE A 51 -19.78 17.40 -9.74
CA ILE A 51 -21.02 16.62 -9.69
C ILE A 51 -20.93 15.56 -8.60
N LEU A 52 -19.82 14.83 -8.55
CA LEU A 52 -19.61 13.78 -7.55
C LEU A 52 -19.63 14.35 -6.13
N MET A 53 -18.97 15.48 -5.88
CA MET A 53 -18.98 16.14 -4.56
C MET A 53 -20.39 16.53 -4.14
N LEU A 54 -21.16 17.17 -5.03
CA LEU A 54 -22.52 17.61 -4.75
C LEU A 54 -23.46 16.42 -4.50
N VAL A 55 -23.38 15.40 -5.36
CA VAL A 55 -24.27 14.24 -5.30
C VAL A 55 -23.94 13.34 -4.12
N LEU A 56 -22.66 13.08 -3.86
CA LEU A 56 -22.23 12.23 -2.74
C LEU A 56 -22.56 12.89 -1.40
N ASN A 57 -22.32 14.19 -1.24
CA ASN A 57 -22.71 14.91 -0.02
C ASN A 57 -24.22 14.89 0.19
N ALA A 58 -25.00 15.19 -0.86
CA ALA A 58 -26.45 15.13 -0.80
C ALA A 58 -26.95 13.72 -0.45
N PHE A 59 -26.32 12.68 -1.01
CA PHE A 59 -26.65 11.29 -0.76
C PHE A 59 -26.39 10.88 0.68
N VAL A 60 -25.21 11.18 1.24
CA VAL A 60 -24.90 10.85 2.64
C VAL A 60 -25.80 11.63 3.60
N PHE A 61 -26.06 12.92 3.35
CA PHE A 61 -27.01 13.69 4.16
C PHE A 61 -28.43 13.12 4.06
N TYR A 62 -28.85 12.68 2.88
CA TYR A 62 -30.14 12.02 2.70
C TYR A 62 -30.29 10.77 3.57
N LEU A 63 -29.27 9.91 3.58
CA LEU A 63 -29.24 8.70 4.43
C LEU A 63 -29.37 9.05 5.91
N ILE A 64 -28.56 10.00 6.39
CA ILE A 64 -28.57 10.40 7.81
C ILE A 64 -29.95 10.96 8.21
N PHE A 65 -30.51 11.86 7.42
CA PHE A 65 -31.81 12.49 7.72
C PHE A 65 -32.99 11.53 7.56
N PHE A 66 -32.88 10.54 6.68
CA PHE A 66 -33.86 9.47 6.56
C PHE A 66 -33.91 8.62 7.83
N LEU A 67 -32.73 8.24 8.38
CA LEU A 67 -32.63 7.49 9.63
C LEU A 67 -33.11 8.31 10.82
N SER A 68 -32.63 9.55 10.97
CA SER A 68 -33.06 10.45 12.03
C SER A 68 -32.85 11.91 11.67
N ARG A 69 -33.94 12.67 11.56
CA ARG A 69 -33.91 14.12 11.31
C ARG A 69 -33.25 14.91 12.43
N PHE A 70 -33.39 14.45 13.68
CA PHE A 70 -32.76 15.11 14.82
C PHE A 70 -31.24 14.95 14.78
N VAL A 71 -30.76 13.71 14.61
CA VAL A 71 -29.33 13.41 14.47
C VAL A 71 -28.76 14.08 13.23
N GLY A 72 -29.48 14.08 12.11
CA GLY A 72 -29.06 14.77 10.89
C GLY A 72 -28.85 16.26 11.08
N LYS A 73 -29.75 16.96 11.79
CA LYS A 73 -29.56 18.37 12.13
C LYS A 73 -28.34 18.58 13.02
N LEU A 74 -28.19 17.76 14.06
CA LEU A 74 -27.06 17.84 14.99
C LEU A 74 -25.71 17.65 14.26
N LEU A 75 -25.61 16.62 13.42
CA LEU A 75 -24.40 16.33 12.66
C LEU A 75 -24.09 17.41 11.63
N LEU A 76 -25.07 17.94 10.90
CA LEU A 76 -24.82 19.03 9.96
C LEU A 76 -24.34 20.32 10.64
N VAL A 77 -24.92 20.67 11.81
CA VAL A 77 -24.44 21.79 12.61
C VAL A 77 -22.99 21.57 13.03
N LEU A 78 -22.68 20.38 13.55
CA LEU A 78 -21.31 20.02 13.90
C LEU A 78 -20.38 20.09 12.69
N PHE A 79 -20.81 19.61 11.52
CA PHE A 79 -20.01 19.64 10.31
C PHE A 79 -19.72 21.05 9.83
N PHE A 80 -20.71 21.95 9.81
CA PHE A 80 -20.49 23.34 9.41
C PHE A 80 -19.60 24.08 10.41
N MET A 81 -19.76 23.82 11.71
CA MET A 81 -18.90 24.42 12.74
C MET A 81 -17.44 23.95 12.60
N ILE A 82 -17.18 22.65 12.51
CA ILE A 82 -15.80 22.15 12.37
C ILE A 82 -15.21 22.54 11.01
N SER A 83 -16.00 22.51 9.93
CA SER A 83 -15.54 22.92 8.60
C SER A 83 -15.19 24.40 8.55
N SER A 84 -15.90 25.27 9.28
CA SER A 84 -15.57 26.69 9.37
C SER A 84 -14.18 26.94 9.97
N VAL A 85 -13.84 26.24 11.06
CA VAL A 85 -12.52 26.27 11.69
C VAL A 85 -11.47 25.65 10.75
N SER A 86 -11.77 24.48 10.20
CA SER A 86 -10.88 23.74 9.30
C SER A 86 -10.47 24.58 8.10
N VAL A 87 -11.44 25.21 7.42
CA VAL A 87 -11.19 26.03 6.24
C VAL A 87 -10.47 27.33 6.57
N TYR A 88 -10.66 27.92 7.76
CA TYR A 88 -9.82 29.02 8.23
C TYR A 88 -8.33 28.62 8.26
N PHE A 89 -8.02 27.46 8.87
CA PHE A 89 -6.63 26.99 8.95
C PHE A 89 -6.04 26.57 7.60
N ILE A 90 -6.86 25.95 6.74
CA ILE A 90 -6.46 25.60 5.37
C ILE A 90 -6.15 26.88 4.57
N ASN A 91 -7.01 27.90 4.62
CA ASN A 91 -6.88 29.08 3.77
C ASN A 91 -5.81 30.06 4.28
N THR A 92 -5.66 30.18 5.60
CA THR A 92 -4.75 31.16 6.22
C THR A 92 -3.34 30.62 6.37
N TYR A 93 -3.21 29.34 6.76
CA TYR A 93 -1.93 28.73 7.10
C TYR A 93 -1.54 27.58 6.18
N ASN A 94 -2.32 27.28 5.13
CA ASN A 94 -2.10 26.15 4.22
C ASN A 94 -2.03 24.79 4.94
N VAL A 95 -2.70 24.66 6.08
CA VAL A 95 -2.75 23.43 6.86
C VAL A 95 -3.36 22.29 6.04
N VAL A 96 -2.79 21.10 6.19
CA VAL A 96 -3.33 19.86 5.61
C VAL A 96 -3.92 19.03 6.74
N ILE A 97 -5.22 18.77 6.67
CA ILE A 97 -5.92 18.00 7.71
C ILE A 97 -5.78 16.50 7.39
N ASP A 98 -4.58 15.97 7.60
CA ASP A 98 -4.26 14.55 7.49
C ASP A 98 -4.27 13.85 8.86
N ILE A 99 -3.90 12.57 8.89
CA ILE A 99 -3.85 11.76 10.13
C ILE A 99 -2.89 12.37 11.17
N THR A 100 -1.78 12.96 10.72
CA THR A 100 -0.78 13.56 11.60
C THR A 100 -1.33 14.82 12.24
N MET A 101 -1.98 15.68 11.45
CA MET A 101 -2.62 16.89 11.94
C MET A 101 -3.74 16.59 12.96
N ILE A 102 -4.57 15.57 12.72
CA ILE A 102 -5.54 15.11 13.73
C ILE A 102 -4.82 14.67 15.01
N GLY A 103 -3.70 13.97 14.90
CA GLY A 103 -2.85 13.63 16.05
C GLY A 103 -2.35 14.86 16.80
N ASN A 104 -1.90 15.90 16.11
CA ASN A 104 -1.46 17.16 16.73
C ASN A 104 -2.62 17.83 17.47
N ILE A 105 -3.80 17.93 16.84
CA ILE A 105 -5.00 18.52 17.46
C ILE A 105 -5.41 17.76 18.72
N LEU A 106 -5.40 16.43 18.70
CA LEU A 106 -5.83 15.62 19.85
C LEU A 106 -4.82 15.58 21.00
N ASN A 107 -3.56 15.97 20.76
CA ASN A 107 -2.50 16.00 21.77
C ASN A 107 -2.03 17.43 22.12
N THR A 108 -2.68 18.46 21.58
CA THR A 108 -2.30 19.86 21.81
C THR A 108 -2.62 20.32 23.22
N ARG A 109 -1.92 21.36 23.67
CA ARG A 109 -2.14 22.02 24.97
C ARG A 109 -2.99 23.28 24.83
N TYR A 110 -3.58 23.74 25.95
CA TYR A 110 -4.39 24.97 25.96
C TYR A 110 -3.61 26.21 25.50
N GLU A 111 -2.37 26.34 25.97
CA GLU A 111 -1.47 27.46 25.60
C GLU A 111 -1.17 27.48 24.09
N GLU A 112 -0.96 26.31 23.48
CA GLU A 112 -0.74 26.16 22.04
C GLU A 112 -2.00 26.53 21.25
N SER A 113 -3.16 26.01 21.63
CA SER A 113 -4.42 26.19 20.89
C SER A 113 -5.01 27.61 21.04
N SER A 114 -4.91 28.23 22.22
CA SER A 114 -5.42 29.58 22.47
C SER A 114 -4.66 30.66 21.70
N SER A 115 -3.37 30.42 21.39
CA SER A 115 -2.54 31.33 20.58
C SER A 115 -3.08 31.54 19.15
N PHE A 116 -3.90 30.63 18.64
CA PHE A 116 -4.52 30.73 17.31
C PHE A 116 -5.86 31.47 17.29
N LEU A 117 -6.37 31.91 18.45
CA LEU A 117 -7.60 32.71 18.50
C LEU A 117 -7.36 34.08 17.86
N SER A 118 -8.12 34.37 16.81
CA SER A 118 -8.03 35.63 16.07
C SER A 118 -9.42 36.14 15.71
N PHE A 119 -9.52 37.45 15.45
CA PHE A 119 -10.75 38.04 14.92
C PHE A 119 -11.16 37.38 13.58
N GLY A 120 -10.18 37.02 12.74
CA GLY A 120 -10.43 36.31 11.49
C GLY A 120 -11.07 34.93 11.70
N LEU A 121 -10.59 34.15 12.67
CA LEU A 121 -11.19 32.86 13.02
C LEU A 121 -12.65 33.03 13.50
N ILE A 122 -12.92 34.07 14.30
CA ILE A 122 -14.29 34.37 14.76
C ILE A 122 -15.20 34.66 13.57
N LEU A 123 -14.75 35.45 12.59
CA LEU A 123 -15.54 35.74 11.38
C LEU A 123 -15.85 34.45 10.59
N TYR A 124 -14.86 33.57 10.39
CA TYR A 124 -15.08 32.28 9.73
C TYR A 124 -16.13 31.44 10.46
N VAL A 125 -16.02 31.32 11.79
CA VAL A 125 -16.97 30.56 12.61
C VAL A 125 -18.37 31.16 12.55
N VAL A 126 -18.51 32.48 12.64
CA VAL A 126 -19.81 33.16 12.60
C VAL A 126 -20.48 32.98 11.23
N PHE A 127 -19.77 33.34 10.14
CA PHE A 127 -20.36 33.38 8.80
C PHE A 127 -20.50 32.02 8.14
N LEU A 128 -19.54 31.12 8.33
CA LEU A 128 -19.54 29.79 7.70
C LEU A 128 -20.09 28.69 8.62
N GLY A 129 -20.01 28.88 9.94
CA GLY A 129 -20.50 27.91 10.93
C GLY A 129 -21.88 28.28 11.48
N ILE A 130 -21.95 29.34 12.28
CA ILE A 130 -23.11 29.70 13.11
C ILE A 130 -24.32 30.09 12.25
N ILE A 131 -24.14 31.01 11.30
CA ILE A 131 -25.25 31.50 10.47
C ILE A 131 -25.92 30.33 9.69
N PRO A 132 -25.20 29.50 8.93
CA PRO A 132 -25.79 28.34 8.27
C PRO A 132 -26.43 27.34 9.26
N SER A 133 -25.81 27.14 10.42
CA SER A 133 -26.32 26.25 11.47
C SER A 133 -27.69 26.69 12.00
N ILE A 134 -27.90 28.00 12.18
CA ILE A 134 -29.21 28.55 12.58
C ILE A 134 -30.28 28.22 11.54
N PHE A 135 -29.96 28.29 10.24
CA PHE A 135 -30.89 27.91 9.18
C PHE A 135 -31.20 26.40 9.18
N ILE A 136 -30.18 25.55 9.36
CA ILE A 136 -30.33 24.09 9.46
C ILE A 136 -31.27 23.72 10.63
N ILE A 137 -31.14 24.38 11.78
CA ILE A 137 -31.98 24.11 12.96
C ILE A 137 -33.43 24.53 12.70
N LYS A 138 -33.64 25.74 12.12
CA LYS A 138 -34.98 26.32 11.92
C LYS A 138 -35.81 25.64 10.83
N VAL A 139 -35.20 24.96 9.87
CA VAL A 139 -35.92 24.36 8.74
C VAL A 139 -36.83 23.19 9.19
N LYS A 140 -38.06 23.15 8.68
CA LYS A 140 -38.98 22.02 8.89
C LYS A 140 -38.93 21.06 7.70
N ILE A 141 -38.46 19.84 7.96
CA ILE A 141 -38.23 18.83 6.93
C ILE A 141 -39.36 17.80 6.96
N ILE A 142 -40.01 17.62 5.80
CA ILE A 142 -41.09 16.64 5.62
C ILE A 142 -40.52 15.22 5.72
N LYS A 143 -41.22 14.33 6.45
CA LYS A 143 -40.82 12.93 6.58
C LYS A 143 -40.94 12.24 5.22
N GLU A 144 -39.90 11.50 4.85
CA GLU A 144 -39.88 10.74 3.60
C GLU A 144 -40.50 9.35 3.81
N THR A 145 -41.18 8.82 2.79
CA THR A 145 -41.75 7.47 2.85
C THR A 145 -40.69 6.44 2.46
N PHE A 146 -40.81 5.20 2.98
CA PHE A 146 -39.84 4.14 2.67
C PHE A 146 -39.76 3.81 1.16
N LYS A 147 -40.90 3.79 0.46
CA LYS A 147 -40.94 3.57 -1.00
C LYS A 147 -40.16 4.65 -1.77
N ARG A 148 -40.34 5.92 -1.39
CA ARG A 148 -39.62 7.03 -2.02
C ARG A 148 -38.14 7.01 -1.64
N PHE A 149 -37.81 6.62 -0.41
CA PHE A 149 -36.44 6.37 0.02
C PHE A 149 -35.72 5.37 -0.89
N ILE A 150 -36.27 4.17 -1.06
CA ILE A 150 -35.64 3.13 -1.90
C ILE A 150 -35.46 3.61 -3.34
N LYS A 151 -36.46 4.28 -3.92
CA LYS A 151 -36.36 4.82 -5.28
C LYS A 151 -35.21 5.83 -5.41
N PHE A 152 -35.13 6.81 -4.51
CA PHE A 152 -34.04 7.81 -4.52
C PHE A 152 -32.69 7.18 -4.23
N PHE A 153 -32.65 6.21 -3.31
CA PHE A 153 -31.43 5.48 -2.97
C PHE A 153 -30.85 4.78 -4.20
N LEU A 154 -31.64 3.93 -4.86
CA LEU A 154 -31.20 3.15 -6.01
C LEU A 154 -30.79 4.05 -7.18
N LEU A 155 -31.60 5.07 -7.52
CA LEU A 155 -31.28 5.99 -8.61
C LEU A 155 -29.98 6.75 -8.35
N THR A 156 -29.79 7.27 -7.14
CA THR A 156 -28.58 8.01 -6.79
C THR A 156 -27.36 7.09 -6.73
N PHE A 157 -27.52 5.87 -6.20
CA PHE A 157 -26.44 4.89 -6.10
C PHE A 157 -25.97 4.44 -7.49
N ILE A 158 -26.90 4.09 -8.39
CA ILE A 158 -26.58 3.74 -9.79
C ILE A 158 -25.92 4.92 -10.49
N PHE A 159 -26.41 6.14 -10.28
CA PHE A 159 -25.81 7.33 -10.87
C PHE A 159 -24.36 7.55 -10.39
N ILE A 160 -24.09 7.41 -9.08
CA ILE A 160 -22.73 7.47 -8.53
C ILE A 160 -21.84 6.39 -9.15
N LEU A 161 -22.30 5.14 -9.22
CA LEU A 161 -21.54 4.04 -9.83
C LEU A 161 -21.23 4.32 -11.31
N SER A 162 -22.20 4.85 -12.06
CA SER A 162 -21.98 5.22 -13.47
C SER A 162 -20.94 6.33 -13.62
N LEU A 163 -20.96 7.35 -12.75
CA LEU A 163 -19.94 8.41 -12.75
C LEU A 163 -18.56 7.87 -12.42
N ILE A 164 -18.46 6.96 -11.45
CA ILE A 164 -17.20 6.31 -11.07
C ILE A 164 -16.67 5.48 -12.24
N TYR A 165 -17.52 4.69 -12.89
CA TYR A 165 -17.15 3.87 -14.05
C TYR A 165 -16.66 4.72 -15.23
N VAL A 166 -17.39 5.77 -15.58
CA VAL A 166 -17.02 6.69 -16.67
C VAL A 166 -15.68 7.40 -16.37
N ASN A 167 -15.34 7.62 -15.10
CA ASN A 167 -14.06 8.22 -14.69
C ASN A 167 -12.95 7.20 -14.43
N GLY A 168 -13.15 5.91 -14.74
CA GLY A 168 -12.17 4.85 -14.46
C GLY A 168 -10.79 5.12 -15.09
N SER A 169 -10.75 5.70 -16.29
CA SER A 169 -9.50 6.07 -16.97
C SER A 169 -8.69 7.14 -16.23
N ASN A 170 -9.33 7.94 -15.36
CA ASN A 170 -8.70 9.02 -14.60
C ASN A 170 -8.32 8.62 -13.16
N PHE A 171 -8.52 7.36 -12.78
CA PHE A 171 -8.20 6.87 -11.44
C PHE A 171 -6.74 7.05 -11.06
N LEU A 172 -5.81 6.94 -12.01
CA LEU A 172 -4.38 7.14 -11.74
C LEU A 172 -4.08 8.56 -11.23
N TRP A 173 -4.73 9.59 -11.79
CA TRP A 173 -4.54 10.96 -11.32
C TRP A 173 -5.17 11.17 -9.94
N ILE A 174 -6.37 10.60 -9.72
CA ILE A 174 -7.06 10.67 -8.43
C ILE A 174 -6.24 9.96 -7.35
N ASP A 175 -5.71 8.78 -7.64
CA ASP A 175 -4.91 7.98 -6.71
C ASP A 175 -3.61 8.69 -6.32
N LYS A 176 -2.86 9.19 -7.32
CA LYS A 176 -1.65 9.99 -7.12
C LYS A 176 -1.88 11.19 -6.20
N ASN A 177 -3.06 11.81 -6.25
CA ASN A 177 -3.41 12.99 -5.47
C ASN A 177 -4.34 12.70 -4.27
N SER A 178 -4.65 11.43 -4.01
CA SER A 178 -5.72 11.00 -3.10
C SER A 178 -5.57 11.55 -1.68
N THR A 179 -4.35 11.56 -1.15
CA THR A 179 -4.05 12.07 0.20
C THR A 179 -4.39 13.56 0.31
N LYS A 180 -4.00 14.37 -0.68
CA LYS A 180 -4.23 15.82 -0.66
C LYS A 180 -5.69 16.15 -0.94
N LEU A 181 -6.33 15.47 -1.89
CA LEU A 181 -7.76 15.60 -2.18
C LEU A 181 -8.59 15.24 -0.95
N GLY A 182 -8.30 14.10 -0.32
CA GLY A 182 -8.98 13.65 0.90
C GLY A 182 -8.81 14.62 2.06
N ALA A 183 -7.62 15.21 2.24
CA ALA A 183 -7.37 16.19 3.29
C ALA A 183 -8.11 17.54 3.09
N LEU A 184 -8.56 17.85 1.87
CA LEU A 184 -9.25 19.10 1.53
C LEU A 184 -10.78 18.97 1.41
N ALA A 185 -11.32 17.74 1.32
CA ALA A 185 -12.75 17.51 1.14
C ALA A 185 -13.52 17.63 2.47
N MET A 186 -14.22 18.73 2.72
CA MET A 186 -15.00 18.93 3.96
C MET A 186 -16.41 18.33 3.83
N PRO A 187 -16.98 17.71 4.88
CA PRO A 187 -16.42 17.43 6.21
C PRO A 187 -15.57 16.14 6.27
N TRP A 188 -15.45 15.42 5.16
CA TRP A 188 -14.93 14.05 5.14
C TRP A 188 -13.46 13.93 5.53
N SER A 189 -12.68 14.98 5.29
CA SER A 189 -11.27 15.06 5.66
C SER A 189 -11.06 14.76 7.14
N TYR A 190 -11.62 15.57 8.05
CA TYR A 190 -11.46 15.32 9.47
C TYR A 190 -12.26 14.11 9.96
N VAL A 191 -13.40 13.78 9.34
CA VAL A 191 -14.19 12.58 9.71
C VAL A 191 -13.37 11.31 9.46
N VAL A 192 -12.88 11.13 8.23
CA VAL A 192 -12.11 9.94 7.82
C VAL A 192 -10.74 9.93 8.49
N ASN A 193 -10.03 11.06 8.54
CA ASN A 193 -8.69 11.08 9.15
C ASN A 193 -8.73 10.87 10.67
N THR A 194 -9.81 11.27 11.36
CA THR A 194 -10.04 10.90 12.77
C THR A 194 -10.25 9.40 12.93
N SER A 195 -11.11 8.79 12.11
CA SER A 195 -11.28 7.33 12.12
C SER A 195 -9.95 6.61 11.82
N ARG A 196 -9.19 7.05 10.81
CA ARG A 196 -7.88 6.49 10.46
C ARG A 196 -6.87 6.64 11.60
N PHE A 197 -6.87 7.77 12.31
CA PHE A 197 -6.01 7.99 13.48
C PHE A 197 -6.29 6.96 14.59
N TYR A 198 -7.56 6.76 14.97
CA TYR A 198 -7.90 5.77 16.00
C TYR A 198 -7.68 4.33 15.54
N ILE A 199 -7.92 4.01 14.26
CA ILE A 199 -7.58 2.71 13.69
C ILE A 199 -6.07 2.49 13.77
N LYS A 200 -5.24 3.47 13.39
CA LYS A 200 -3.78 3.41 13.49
C LYS A 200 -3.32 3.23 14.94
N LYS A 201 -3.90 3.98 15.88
CA LYS A 201 -3.62 3.87 17.32
C LYS A 201 -4.01 2.50 17.89
N SER A 202 -5.17 1.97 17.49
CA SER A 202 -5.63 0.63 17.89
C SER A 202 -4.73 -0.46 17.34
N ARG A 203 -4.32 -0.38 16.06
CA ARG A 203 -3.38 -1.32 15.44
C ARG A 203 -2.02 -1.32 16.13
N LYS A 204 -1.49 -0.14 16.51
CA LYS A 204 -0.23 -0.02 17.26
C LYS A 204 -0.28 -0.73 18.62
N ASN A 205 -1.45 -0.84 19.23
CA ASN A 205 -1.64 -1.49 20.52
C ASN A 205 -1.94 -2.99 20.43
N LYS A 206 -2.10 -3.57 19.22
CA LYS A 206 -2.26 -5.02 19.07
C LYS A 206 -0.90 -5.69 19.26
N LYS A 207 -0.81 -6.53 20.29
CA LYS A 207 0.36 -7.38 20.51
C LYS A 207 0.25 -8.65 19.66
N GLU A 208 1.38 -9.07 19.13
CA GLU A 208 1.53 -10.35 18.44
C GLU A 208 1.28 -11.51 19.41
N ILE A 209 0.69 -12.59 18.90
CA ILE A 209 0.64 -13.88 19.60
C ILE A 209 1.97 -14.56 19.38
N LEU A 210 2.77 -14.68 20.44
CA LEU A 210 4.07 -15.34 20.37
C LEU A 210 3.90 -16.82 20.00
N LEU A 211 4.75 -17.29 19.10
CA LEU A 211 4.84 -18.69 18.74
C LEU A 211 5.58 -19.49 19.84
N PRO A 212 5.36 -20.81 19.98
CA PRO A 212 6.07 -21.61 20.98
C PRO A 212 7.58 -21.58 20.74
N ASN A 213 8.39 -21.67 21.80
CA ASN A 213 9.85 -21.63 21.67
C ASN A 213 10.38 -22.74 20.74
N ALA A 214 11.51 -22.44 20.10
CA ALA A 214 12.25 -23.34 19.24
C ALA A 214 13.71 -23.48 19.69
N THR A 215 14.36 -24.54 19.25
CA THR A 215 15.77 -24.83 19.54
C THR A 215 16.55 -25.07 18.26
N ILE A 216 17.83 -24.71 18.26
CA ILE A 216 18.75 -25.00 17.16
C ILE A 216 19.30 -26.42 17.37
N LYS A 217 19.18 -27.29 16.36
CA LYS A 217 19.49 -28.72 16.46
C LYS A 217 20.97 -29.05 16.32
N ASP A 218 21.73 -28.23 15.60
CA ASP A 218 23.14 -28.47 15.30
C ASP A 218 23.95 -27.16 15.25
N THR A 219 25.27 -27.30 15.16
CA THR A 219 26.24 -26.19 15.07
C THR A 219 26.78 -25.99 13.66
N GLU A 220 26.19 -26.65 12.64
CA GLU A 220 26.65 -26.47 11.27
C GLU A 220 26.30 -25.04 10.83
N LYS A 221 27.27 -24.32 10.28
CA LYS A 221 27.04 -22.94 9.87
C LYS A 221 26.08 -22.91 8.68
N SER A 222 24.98 -22.16 8.79
CA SER A 222 23.96 -22.08 7.73
C SER A 222 23.39 -20.68 7.57
N ILE A 223 23.21 -20.25 6.33
CA ILE A 223 22.61 -18.97 5.97
C ILE A 223 21.40 -19.21 5.08
N ALA A 224 20.24 -18.70 5.49
CA ALA A 224 19.08 -18.58 4.63
C ALA A 224 18.90 -17.11 4.25
N VAL A 225 18.89 -16.80 2.96
CA VAL A 225 18.56 -15.47 2.46
C VAL A 225 17.17 -15.50 1.84
N LEU A 226 16.23 -14.77 2.45
CA LEU A 226 14.90 -14.54 1.91
C LEU A 226 14.88 -13.20 1.18
N VAL A 227 14.77 -13.24 -0.14
CA VAL A 227 14.56 -12.05 -0.97
C VAL A 227 13.07 -11.91 -1.27
N ILE A 228 12.44 -10.88 -0.71
CA ILE A 228 11.04 -10.56 -0.93
C ILE A 228 10.96 -9.60 -2.13
N GLY A 229 10.47 -10.14 -3.24
CA GLY A 229 10.15 -9.40 -4.47
C GLY A 229 8.92 -8.53 -4.28
N GLU A 230 8.82 -7.49 -5.10
CA GLU A 230 7.69 -6.55 -5.11
C GLU A 230 7.09 -6.51 -6.51
N SER A 231 5.80 -6.83 -6.64
CA SER A 231 5.00 -6.72 -7.88
C SER A 231 5.54 -7.54 -9.08
N ALA A 232 6.36 -8.57 -8.84
CA ALA A 232 6.91 -9.43 -9.89
C ALA A 232 5.96 -10.60 -10.22
N ARG A 233 5.59 -10.79 -11.49
CA ARG A 233 4.74 -11.88 -11.96
C ARG A 233 5.53 -12.93 -12.74
N SER A 234 5.25 -14.22 -12.54
CA SER A 234 6.01 -15.32 -13.13
C SER A 234 5.98 -15.32 -14.67
N ASN A 235 4.86 -14.87 -15.27
CA ASN A 235 4.66 -14.84 -16.71
C ASN A 235 5.65 -13.93 -17.48
N ASN A 236 6.45 -13.12 -16.79
CA ASN A 236 7.48 -12.26 -17.39
C ASN A 236 8.92 -12.69 -17.06
N PHE A 237 9.10 -13.86 -16.46
CA PHE A 237 10.41 -14.45 -16.20
C PHE A 237 10.74 -15.48 -17.28
N SER A 238 11.87 -15.34 -17.97
CA SER A 238 12.31 -16.33 -18.96
C SER A 238 12.58 -17.70 -18.33
N LEU A 239 12.86 -17.76 -17.02
CA LEU A 239 12.95 -19.01 -16.26
C LEU A 239 11.65 -19.83 -16.28
N TYR A 240 10.51 -19.17 -16.53
CA TYR A 240 9.18 -19.78 -16.61
C TYR A 240 8.68 -19.93 -18.05
N GLY A 241 9.55 -19.71 -19.05
CA GLY A 241 9.21 -19.83 -20.47
C GLY A 241 8.74 -18.54 -21.15
N TYR A 242 8.91 -17.38 -20.51
CA TYR A 242 8.65 -16.09 -21.16
C TYR A 242 9.58 -15.87 -22.36
N GLU A 243 9.03 -15.32 -23.46
CA GLU A 243 9.72 -15.23 -24.76
C GLU A 243 10.94 -14.30 -24.74
N LYS A 244 10.88 -13.22 -23.96
CA LYS A 244 12.03 -12.31 -23.81
C LYS A 244 12.96 -12.85 -22.73
N LEU A 245 14.26 -12.80 -23.00
CA LEU A 245 15.31 -13.24 -22.07
C LEU A 245 15.47 -12.25 -20.90
N THR A 246 14.54 -12.27 -19.94
CA THR A 246 14.53 -11.40 -18.76
C THR A 246 15.41 -11.91 -17.62
N ASN A 247 15.79 -13.19 -17.61
CA ASN A 247 16.71 -13.77 -16.62
C ASN A 247 17.98 -14.38 -17.24
N PRO A 248 18.81 -13.59 -17.96
CA PRO A 248 20.00 -14.09 -18.64
C PRO A 248 21.11 -14.61 -17.71
N LEU A 249 21.17 -14.13 -16.47
CA LEU A 249 22.19 -14.54 -15.50
C LEU A 249 21.76 -15.79 -14.75
N LEU A 250 20.58 -15.77 -14.12
CA LEU A 250 20.09 -16.91 -13.34
C LEU A 250 19.91 -18.18 -14.17
N SER A 251 19.54 -18.06 -15.46
CA SER A 251 19.43 -19.21 -16.37
C SER A 251 20.75 -19.95 -16.61
N LYS A 252 21.89 -19.33 -16.32
CA LYS A 252 23.23 -19.92 -16.42
C LYS A 252 23.83 -20.30 -15.07
N THR A 253 23.16 -19.92 -13.98
CA THR A 253 23.64 -20.16 -12.62
C THR A 253 23.27 -21.58 -12.19
N GLN A 254 24.27 -22.37 -11.81
CA GLN A 254 24.06 -23.72 -11.30
C GLN A 254 23.26 -23.73 -9.99
N ASN A 255 22.52 -24.81 -9.76
CA ASN A 255 21.67 -25.02 -8.59
C ASN A 255 20.58 -23.96 -8.37
N VAL A 256 20.14 -23.27 -9.44
CA VAL A 256 18.94 -22.43 -9.43
C VAL A 256 17.74 -23.26 -9.89
N TYR A 257 16.66 -23.18 -9.13
CA TYR A 257 15.41 -23.90 -9.36
C TYR A 257 14.24 -22.92 -9.30
N SER A 258 13.29 -23.03 -10.22
CA SER A 258 12.07 -22.22 -10.25
C SER A 258 10.85 -23.10 -10.04
N PHE A 259 9.93 -22.64 -9.20
CA PHE A 259 8.67 -23.32 -8.90
C PHE A 259 7.49 -22.45 -9.31
N ASN A 260 6.43 -23.07 -9.83
CA ASN A 260 5.14 -22.41 -9.96
C ASN A 260 4.63 -22.04 -8.57
N ALA A 261 4.15 -20.81 -8.39
CA ALA A 261 3.65 -20.36 -7.11
C ALA A 261 2.53 -19.33 -7.26
N THR A 262 1.72 -19.24 -6.21
CA THR A 262 0.61 -18.28 -6.13
C THR A 262 0.70 -17.49 -4.83
N SER A 263 0.50 -16.17 -4.91
CA SER A 263 0.40 -15.30 -3.75
C SER A 263 -0.97 -15.44 -3.09
N CYS A 264 -1.03 -15.22 -1.78
CA CYS A 264 -2.31 -15.23 -1.05
C CYS A 264 -3.11 -13.92 -1.22
N ALA A 265 -2.45 -12.87 -1.69
CA ALA A 265 -2.95 -11.51 -1.77
C ALA A 265 -2.36 -10.81 -2.99
N THR A 266 -2.97 -9.70 -3.36
CA THR A 266 -2.62 -8.88 -4.53
C THR A 266 -2.02 -7.53 -4.14
N TYR A 267 -1.55 -7.39 -2.90
CA TYR A 267 -0.99 -6.16 -2.37
C TYR A 267 0.06 -6.45 -1.29
N THR A 268 1.08 -5.60 -1.20
CA THR A 268 2.32 -5.81 -0.44
C THR A 268 2.12 -6.28 1.00
N THR A 269 1.33 -5.55 1.81
CA THR A 269 1.13 -5.91 3.23
C THR A 269 0.43 -7.27 3.41
N GLY A 270 -0.37 -7.72 2.44
CA GLY A 270 -0.99 -9.04 2.44
C GLY A 270 0.01 -10.13 2.06
N GLY A 271 0.79 -9.91 0.99
CA GLY A 271 1.81 -10.83 0.53
C GLY A 271 2.91 -11.04 1.58
N LEU A 272 3.44 -9.96 2.15
CA LEU A 272 4.42 -10.00 3.24
C LEU A 272 3.92 -10.80 4.44
N LYS A 273 2.66 -10.60 4.82
CA LYS A 273 2.05 -11.37 5.91
C LYS A 273 2.09 -12.87 5.61
N CYS A 274 1.71 -13.29 4.41
CA CYS A 274 1.68 -14.72 4.05
C CYS A 274 3.07 -15.34 3.90
N ILE A 275 4.05 -14.59 3.42
CA ILE A 275 5.45 -15.05 3.33
C ILE A 275 6.03 -15.30 4.74
N LEU A 276 5.70 -14.43 5.69
CA LEU A 276 6.33 -14.41 7.02
C LEU A 276 5.55 -15.17 8.11
N GLU A 277 4.35 -15.68 7.81
CA GLU A 277 3.52 -16.43 8.76
C GLU A 277 3.63 -17.95 8.57
N HIS A 278 3.62 -18.67 9.70
CA HIS A 278 3.69 -20.14 9.71
C HIS A 278 2.44 -20.83 9.14
N THR A 279 1.30 -20.14 9.11
CA THR A 279 0.05 -20.72 8.60
C THR A 279 -0.89 -19.61 8.12
N ASN A 280 -1.82 -19.94 7.23
CA ASN A 280 -2.81 -18.99 6.75
C ASN A 280 -3.88 -18.76 7.83
N THR A 281 -3.81 -17.62 8.51
CA THR A 281 -4.72 -17.30 9.61
C THR A 281 -5.03 -15.81 9.70
N SER A 282 -6.21 -15.49 10.25
CA SER A 282 -6.58 -14.10 10.57
C SER A 282 -5.97 -13.60 11.88
N LYS A 283 -5.37 -14.50 12.67
CA LYS A 283 -4.68 -14.16 13.92
C LYS A 283 -3.36 -13.44 13.63
N LEU A 284 -2.97 -12.53 14.52
CA LEU A 284 -1.71 -11.80 14.42
C LEU A 284 -0.64 -12.59 15.18
N TYR A 285 -0.06 -13.61 14.56
CA TYR A 285 1.07 -14.33 15.14
C TYR A 285 2.38 -13.57 14.93
N GLU A 286 3.37 -13.91 15.75
CA GLU A 286 4.75 -13.48 15.55
C GLU A 286 5.27 -13.92 14.18
N ILE A 287 5.95 -13.01 13.48
CA ILE A 287 6.50 -13.25 12.14
C ILE A 287 7.84 -14.01 12.20
N LEU A 288 8.18 -14.72 11.12
CA LEU A 288 9.41 -15.52 11.00
C LEU A 288 10.69 -14.82 11.50
N PRO A 289 11.01 -13.55 11.13
CA PRO A 289 12.23 -12.89 11.60
C PRO A 289 12.23 -12.65 13.11
N ASN A 290 11.10 -12.19 13.67
CA ASN A 290 10.94 -11.98 15.10
C ASN A 290 11.09 -13.30 15.86
N TYR A 291 10.44 -14.34 15.34
CA TYR A 291 10.46 -15.69 15.89
C TYR A 291 11.87 -16.27 15.94
N LEU A 292 12.61 -16.20 14.85
CA LEU A 292 13.99 -16.72 14.79
C LEU A 292 14.95 -15.89 15.66
N TYR A 293 14.83 -14.57 15.65
CA TYR A 293 15.65 -13.69 16.49
C TYR A 293 15.46 -13.99 17.98
N ARG A 294 14.21 -14.18 18.41
CA ARG A 294 13.87 -14.55 19.80
C ARG A 294 14.41 -15.93 20.18
N ASN A 295 14.56 -16.84 19.22
CA ASN A 295 15.12 -18.18 19.39
C ASN A 295 16.60 -18.28 18.97
N ASN A 296 17.36 -17.19 19.17
CA ASN A 296 18.83 -17.16 19.14
C ASN A 296 19.50 -17.30 17.76
N VAL A 297 18.74 -17.13 16.67
CA VAL A 297 19.26 -17.01 15.30
C VAL A 297 19.68 -15.56 15.04
N GLU A 298 20.78 -15.34 14.31
CA GLU A 298 21.11 -14.00 13.81
C GLU A 298 20.10 -13.62 12.73
N VAL A 299 19.46 -12.46 12.86
CA VAL A 299 18.46 -12.01 11.89
C VAL A 299 18.81 -10.61 11.43
N ILE A 300 19.03 -10.46 10.13
CA ILE A 300 19.34 -9.20 9.46
C ILE A 300 18.19 -8.89 8.51
N TRP A 301 17.54 -7.73 8.67
CA TRP A 301 16.51 -7.26 7.75
C TRP A 301 16.98 -5.97 7.07
N ARG A 302 17.00 -5.96 5.75
CA ARG A 302 17.32 -4.79 4.93
C ARG A 302 16.17 -4.52 3.96
N THR A 303 15.69 -3.27 3.91
CA THR A 303 14.54 -2.92 3.05
C THR A 303 14.74 -1.61 2.29
N THR A 304 14.37 -1.62 1.02
CA THR A 304 14.14 -0.42 0.20
C THR A 304 12.66 -0.13 -0.03
N ASN A 305 11.80 -1.00 0.50
CA ASN A 305 10.35 -0.92 0.39
C ASN A 305 9.68 -0.73 1.77
N TRP A 306 8.34 -0.74 1.80
CA TRP A 306 7.52 -0.53 2.98
C TRP A 306 6.47 -1.64 3.13
N GLY A 307 5.81 -1.69 4.27
CA GLY A 307 4.67 -2.58 4.50
C GLY A 307 4.98 -3.82 5.32
N GLU A 308 6.23 -3.94 5.79
CA GLU A 308 6.63 -4.94 6.76
C GLU A 308 5.76 -4.85 8.04
N PRO A 309 5.34 -6.00 8.60
CA PRO A 309 4.79 -6.03 9.96
C PRO A 309 5.82 -5.51 10.98
N PRO A 310 5.42 -5.19 12.23
CA PRO A 310 6.37 -4.79 13.26
C PRO A 310 7.54 -5.77 13.38
N VAL A 311 8.75 -5.30 13.06
CA VAL A 311 9.98 -6.10 13.16
C VAL A 311 10.68 -5.77 14.48
N HIS A 312 10.99 -6.79 15.27
CA HIS A 312 11.52 -6.72 16.62
C HIS A 312 12.91 -7.36 16.73
N ILE A 313 13.81 -6.94 15.83
CA ILE A 313 15.19 -7.43 15.75
C ILE A 313 16.18 -6.27 15.92
N LYS A 314 17.42 -6.59 16.30
CA LYS A 314 18.48 -5.59 16.43
C LYS A 314 18.95 -5.03 15.09
N ASN A 315 19.12 -5.91 14.09
CA ASN A 315 19.75 -5.59 12.82
C ASN A 315 18.71 -5.29 11.74
N PHE A 316 17.97 -4.19 11.92
CA PHE A 316 16.99 -3.70 10.95
C PHE A 316 17.50 -2.42 10.27
N PHE A 317 17.55 -2.41 8.94
CA PHE A 317 18.07 -1.29 8.16
C PHE A 317 17.08 -0.93 7.04
N ASN A 318 16.62 0.31 7.04
CA ASN A 318 15.88 0.86 5.90
C ASN A 318 16.84 1.54 4.91
N LYS A 319 16.31 1.99 3.77
CA LYS A 319 17.08 2.69 2.73
C LYS A 319 17.90 3.87 3.25
N ALA A 320 17.40 4.64 4.22
CA ALA A 320 18.13 5.78 4.77
C ALA A 320 19.31 5.35 5.66
N ASP A 321 19.19 4.22 6.37
CA ASP A 321 20.29 3.66 7.14
C ASP A 321 21.38 3.11 6.22
N LEU A 322 21.01 2.32 5.20
CA LEU A 322 21.96 1.75 4.24
C LEU A 322 22.71 2.82 3.42
N LYS A 323 22.05 3.96 3.14
CA LYS A 323 22.68 5.08 2.43
C LYS A 323 23.83 5.74 3.19
N LYS A 324 23.93 5.56 4.51
CA LYS A 324 25.03 6.12 5.31
C LYS A 324 26.38 5.45 4.98
N GLU A 325 26.33 4.22 4.47
CA GLU A 325 27.49 3.36 4.24
C GLU A 325 27.64 2.98 2.75
N CYS A 326 26.90 3.64 1.86
CA CYS A 326 26.89 3.35 0.43
C CYS A 326 27.22 4.59 -0.40
N GLU A 327 28.19 4.47 -1.30
CA GLU A 327 28.58 5.51 -2.26
C GLU A 327 28.31 5.09 -3.72
N GLY A 328 27.96 6.07 -4.56
CA GLY A 328 27.75 5.89 -6.00
C GLY A 328 26.29 5.68 -6.44
N GLU A 329 26.08 5.51 -7.74
CA GLU A 329 24.74 5.44 -8.34
C GLU A 329 23.93 4.21 -7.90
N LYS A 330 24.61 3.08 -7.61
CA LYS A 330 23.98 1.84 -7.12
C LYS A 330 23.16 2.04 -5.84
N CYS A 331 23.51 3.03 -5.02
CA CYS A 331 22.82 3.34 -3.76
C CYS A 331 21.43 3.96 -3.94
N ASN A 332 21.06 4.33 -5.16
CA ASN A 332 19.73 4.83 -5.48
C ASN A 332 18.72 3.72 -5.78
N TYR A 333 19.20 2.51 -6.07
CA TYR A 333 18.43 1.36 -6.49
C TYR A 333 18.54 0.21 -5.46
N ASP A 334 17.85 -0.90 -5.71
CA ASP A 334 17.73 -2.00 -4.75
C ASP A 334 19.03 -2.79 -4.53
N GLU A 335 20.02 -2.64 -5.42
CA GLU A 335 21.38 -3.14 -5.20
C GLU A 335 22.01 -2.63 -3.89
N ILE A 336 21.55 -1.49 -3.34
CA ILE A 336 21.98 -1.01 -2.01
C ILE A 336 21.77 -2.06 -0.89
N LEU A 337 20.81 -2.97 -1.04
CA LEU A 337 20.53 -4.02 -0.08
C LEU A 337 21.74 -4.96 0.11
N LEU A 338 22.59 -5.10 -0.90
CA LEU A 338 23.78 -5.96 -0.89
C LEU A 338 25.04 -5.26 -0.35
N SER A 339 25.07 -3.92 -0.31
CA SER A 339 26.25 -3.17 0.14
C SER A 339 26.67 -3.55 1.57
N GLY A 340 27.89 -4.06 1.74
CA GLY A 340 28.43 -4.47 3.04
C GLY A 340 27.73 -5.70 3.67
N LEU A 341 26.87 -6.40 2.92
CA LEU A 341 26.09 -7.51 3.47
C LEU A 341 26.99 -8.69 3.82
N LYS A 342 27.93 -9.05 2.93
CA LYS A 342 28.86 -10.16 3.11
C LYS A 342 29.72 -9.96 4.36
N GLU A 343 30.25 -8.75 4.55
CA GLU A 343 31.05 -8.38 5.72
C GLU A 343 30.22 -8.47 7.01
N GLN A 344 28.97 -8.00 6.97
CA GLN A 344 28.06 -8.11 8.12
C GLN A 344 27.76 -9.57 8.49
N ILE A 345 27.57 -10.44 7.49
CA ILE A 345 27.36 -11.88 7.71
C ILE A 345 28.60 -12.49 8.37
N LEU A 346 29.80 -12.24 7.83
CA LEU A 346 31.06 -12.76 8.36
C LEU A 346 31.39 -12.24 9.76
N ALA A 347 30.89 -11.06 10.14
CA ALA A 347 31.06 -10.50 11.47
C ALA A 347 30.14 -11.14 12.54
N SER A 348 29.12 -11.91 12.14
CA SER A 348 28.24 -12.58 13.10
C SER A 348 28.96 -13.72 13.82
N LYS A 349 28.66 -13.87 15.11
CA LYS A 349 29.16 -14.96 15.95
C LYS A 349 28.16 -16.13 16.05
N LYS A 350 27.04 -16.07 15.32
CA LYS A 350 26.01 -17.11 15.32
C LYS A 350 26.23 -18.05 14.14
N ASP A 351 25.98 -19.34 14.37
CA ASP A 351 26.10 -20.34 13.31
C ASP A 351 24.90 -20.33 12.36
N LYS A 352 23.72 -19.91 12.84
CA LYS A 352 22.48 -19.81 12.06
C LYS A 352 22.14 -18.35 11.79
N ILE A 353 21.99 -18.00 10.51
CA ILE A 353 21.72 -16.63 10.07
C ILE A 353 20.54 -16.62 9.09
N LEU A 354 19.52 -15.81 9.38
CA LEU A 354 18.49 -15.40 8.42
C LEU A 354 18.80 -13.97 7.95
N VAL A 355 18.91 -13.80 6.64
CA VAL A 355 18.92 -12.47 6.01
C VAL A 355 17.60 -12.28 5.27
N VAL A 356 16.92 -11.17 5.49
CA VAL A 356 15.75 -10.78 4.71
C VAL A 356 16.05 -9.52 3.92
N LEU A 357 15.91 -9.59 2.60
CA LEU A 357 16.08 -8.48 1.67
C LEU A 357 14.73 -8.14 1.05
N HIS A 358 14.17 -6.99 1.40
CA HIS A 358 12.85 -6.55 0.93
C HIS A 358 13.00 -5.47 -0.15
N THR A 359 12.70 -5.85 -1.38
CA THR A 359 12.93 -5.06 -2.60
C THR A 359 11.71 -4.21 -2.98
N SER A 360 11.91 -3.21 -3.84
CA SER A 360 10.87 -2.31 -4.39
C SER A 360 10.85 -2.32 -5.93
N THR A 361 11.52 -3.31 -6.55
CA THR A 361 11.97 -3.28 -7.95
C THR A 361 10.84 -3.16 -8.97
N SER A 362 9.81 -3.99 -8.94
CA SER A 362 8.75 -3.92 -9.96
C SER A 362 7.54 -3.08 -9.54
N HIS A 363 7.66 -2.27 -8.48
CA HIS A 363 6.56 -1.44 -7.99
C HIS A 363 6.20 -0.32 -8.99
N GLY A 364 4.97 -0.36 -9.53
CA GLY A 364 4.44 0.66 -10.43
C GLY A 364 4.12 2.01 -9.74
N PRO A 365 3.64 3.02 -10.49
CA PRO A 365 3.51 3.05 -11.94
C PRO A 365 4.80 3.48 -12.68
N THR A 366 5.89 3.79 -11.95
CA THR A 366 7.14 4.30 -12.56
C THR A 366 8.18 3.20 -12.75
N TYR A 367 7.87 2.15 -13.51
CA TYR A 367 8.76 0.99 -13.70
C TYR A 367 10.13 1.40 -14.27
N ASN A 368 10.17 2.35 -15.21
CA ASN A 368 11.39 2.85 -15.81
C ASN A 368 12.35 3.59 -14.86
N LYS A 369 11.93 3.89 -13.63
CA LYS A 369 12.77 4.50 -12.58
C LYS A 369 13.33 3.50 -11.59
N LYS A 370 13.02 2.22 -11.77
CA LYS A 370 13.35 1.16 -10.80
C LYS A 370 14.63 0.41 -11.09
N TYR A 371 15.24 0.68 -12.23
CA TYR A 371 16.52 0.11 -12.62
C TYR A 371 17.48 1.19 -13.15
N PRO A 372 18.79 0.99 -12.97
CA PRO A 372 19.81 1.82 -13.62
C PRO A 372 19.75 1.73 -15.16
N PRO A 373 20.20 2.77 -15.89
CA PRO A 373 20.14 2.81 -17.36
C PRO A 373 20.75 1.61 -18.10
N GLN A 374 21.79 0.98 -17.55
CA GLN A 374 22.44 -0.19 -18.16
C GLN A 374 21.55 -1.45 -18.22
N PHE A 375 20.48 -1.48 -17.43
CA PHE A 375 19.47 -2.55 -17.42
C PHE A 375 18.25 -2.23 -18.30
N GLU A 376 18.22 -1.09 -18.99
CA GLU A 376 17.20 -0.77 -19.99
C GLU A 376 17.46 -1.53 -21.31
N LYS A 377 17.25 -2.85 -21.30
CA LYS A 377 17.52 -3.74 -22.43
C LYS A 377 16.42 -3.69 -23.50
N PHE A 378 15.16 -3.65 -23.08
CA PHE A 378 14.01 -3.58 -23.97
C PHE A 378 13.55 -2.13 -24.14
N LYS A 379 13.34 -1.70 -25.38
CA LYS A 379 12.99 -0.33 -25.76
C LYS A 379 11.97 -0.37 -26.91
N PRO A 380 11.11 0.66 -27.05
CA PRO A 380 10.96 1.84 -26.19
C PRO A 380 10.33 1.52 -24.82
N VAL A 381 10.41 2.45 -23.86
CA VAL A 381 9.87 2.29 -22.49
C VAL A 381 8.85 3.37 -22.14
N CYS A 382 7.82 2.99 -21.38
CA CYS A 382 6.82 3.91 -20.85
C CYS A 382 7.46 4.86 -19.82
N ASN A 383 7.34 6.17 -20.04
CA ASN A 383 7.95 7.21 -19.21
C ASN A 383 6.95 8.11 -18.47
N THR A 384 5.67 7.73 -18.45
CA THR A 384 4.59 8.44 -17.77
C THR A 384 3.97 7.58 -16.66
N VAL A 385 3.38 8.24 -15.66
CA VAL A 385 2.59 7.57 -14.61
C VAL A 385 1.17 7.24 -15.06
N GLU A 386 0.74 7.77 -16.20
CA GLU A 386 -0.57 7.49 -16.80
C GLU A 386 -0.44 6.27 -17.73
N LEU A 387 -0.38 5.07 -17.16
CA LEU A 387 -0.03 3.83 -17.87
C LEU A 387 -0.89 3.57 -19.11
N GLY A 388 -2.18 3.95 -19.10
CA GLY A 388 -3.08 3.82 -20.25
C GLY A 388 -2.77 4.76 -21.43
N LYS A 389 -1.81 5.68 -21.30
CA LYS A 389 -1.30 6.50 -22.42
C LYS A 389 -0.10 5.86 -23.12
N CYS A 390 0.53 4.86 -22.50
CA CYS A 390 1.61 4.11 -23.12
C CYS A 390 1.04 3.00 -24.01
N THR A 391 1.79 2.64 -25.05
CA THR A 391 1.51 1.39 -25.76
C THR A 391 1.75 0.20 -24.81
N THR A 392 1.06 -0.92 -25.05
CA THR A 392 1.27 -2.15 -24.28
C THR A 392 2.73 -2.59 -24.35
N GLU A 393 3.40 -2.41 -25.50
CA GLU A 393 4.81 -2.74 -25.67
C GLU A 393 5.73 -1.87 -24.81
N GLU A 394 5.54 -0.55 -24.79
CA GLU A 394 6.34 0.37 -23.96
C GLU A 394 6.20 0.06 -22.46
N LEU A 395 4.98 -0.23 -22.02
CA LEU A 395 4.70 -0.61 -20.63
C LEU A 395 5.36 -1.96 -20.29
N MET A 396 5.18 -2.96 -21.16
CA MET A 396 5.77 -4.28 -20.99
C MET A 396 7.30 -4.22 -20.98
N ASN A 397 7.92 -3.45 -21.88
CA ASN A 397 9.37 -3.25 -21.92
C ASN A 397 9.88 -2.56 -20.65
N ALA A 398 9.17 -1.53 -20.17
CA ALA A 398 9.52 -0.85 -18.93
C ALA A 398 9.48 -1.82 -17.73
N TYR A 399 8.49 -2.70 -17.68
CA TYR A 399 8.35 -3.74 -16.67
C TYR A 399 9.41 -4.85 -16.82
N ASP A 400 9.63 -5.39 -18.02
CA ASP A 400 10.60 -6.45 -18.29
C ASP A 400 12.03 -6.06 -17.87
N ASN A 401 12.39 -4.79 -18.03
CA ASN A 401 13.67 -4.26 -17.55
C ASN A 401 13.81 -4.26 -16.01
N THR A 402 12.72 -4.18 -15.24
CA THR A 402 12.76 -4.36 -13.77
C THR A 402 13.08 -5.82 -13.41
N ILE A 403 12.65 -6.77 -14.25
CA ILE A 403 12.93 -8.20 -14.08
C ILE A 403 14.39 -8.50 -14.44
N VAL A 404 14.93 -7.89 -15.49
CA VAL A 404 16.37 -7.96 -15.82
C VAL A 404 17.23 -7.42 -14.68
N TYR A 405 16.80 -6.35 -14.02
CA TYR A 405 17.53 -5.82 -12.87
C TYR A 405 17.41 -6.73 -11.63
N THR A 406 16.24 -7.32 -11.40
CA THR A 406 16.05 -8.35 -10.36
C THR A 406 16.97 -9.55 -10.60
N ASP A 407 17.08 -10.04 -11.84
CA ASP A 407 18.00 -11.13 -12.22
C ASP A 407 19.45 -10.82 -11.82
N PHE A 408 19.90 -9.59 -12.07
CA PHE A 408 21.23 -9.12 -11.66
C PHE A 408 21.43 -9.07 -10.14
N ILE A 409 20.48 -8.53 -9.38
CA ILE A 409 20.57 -8.47 -7.91
C ILE A 409 20.66 -9.89 -7.34
N LEU A 410 19.79 -10.80 -7.79
CA LEU A 410 19.76 -12.18 -7.32
C LEU A 410 21.04 -12.93 -7.70
N SER A 411 21.53 -12.76 -8.93
CA SER A 411 22.80 -13.35 -9.35
C SER A 411 23.98 -12.83 -8.53
N SER A 412 24.04 -11.52 -8.26
CA SER A 412 25.12 -10.92 -7.47
C SER A 412 25.12 -11.43 -6.03
N LEU A 413 23.93 -11.54 -5.42
CA LEU A 413 23.76 -12.16 -4.11
C LEU A 413 24.26 -13.61 -4.08
N ILE A 414 23.93 -14.41 -5.10
CA ILE A 414 24.39 -15.79 -5.20
C ILE A 414 25.93 -15.86 -5.28
N GLU A 415 26.57 -14.97 -6.05
CA GLU A 415 28.03 -14.91 -6.12
C GLU A 415 28.68 -14.51 -4.79
N ASP A 416 28.05 -13.66 -3.98
CA ASP A 416 28.51 -13.36 -2.63
C ASP A 416 28.36 -14.58 -1.71
N LEU A 417 27.23 -15.28 -1.76
CA LEU A 417 26.98 -16.48 -0.95
C LEU A 417 27.93 -17.63 -1.29
N LYS A 418 28.28 -17.83 -2.58
CA LYS A 418 29.28 -18.83 -3.00
C LYS A 418 30.66 -18.60 -2.39
N GLN A 419 30.99 -17.36 -2.03
CA GLN A 419 32.27 -17.04 -1.39
C GLN A 419 32.28 -17.39 0.11
N LEU A 420 31.12 -17.65 0.72
CA LEU A 420 30.97 -18.03 2.13
C LEU A 420 31.12 -19.54 2.31
N LYS A 421 32.30 -20.08 1.96
CA LYS A 421 32.56 -21.54 1.90
C LYS A 421 32.36 -22.31 3.20
N GLU A 422 32.36 -21.62 4.35
CA GLU A 422 32.10 -22.23 5.66
C GLU A 422 30.61 -22.42 5.95
N TYR A 423 29.72 -21.84 5.15
CA TYR A 423 28.27 -21.85 5.39
C TYR A 423 27.54 -22.64 4.31
N ASN A 424 26.65 -23.54 4.73
CA ASN A 424 25.57 -24.02 3.86
C ASN A 424 24.63 -22.85 3.59
N SER A 425 24.43 -22.50 2.32
CA SER A 425 23.69 -21.31 1.94
C SER A 425 22.51 -21.64 1.05
N THR A 426 21.37 -21.00 1.31
CA THR A 426 20.22 -20.99 0.42
C THR A 426 19.73 -19.58 0.17
N MET A 427 19.24 -19.32 -1.03
CA MET A 427 18.49 -18.12 -1.35
C MET A 427 17.09 -18.52 -1.80
N LEU A 428 16.07 -17.94 -1.16
CA LEU A 428 14.67 -18.02 -1.59
C LEU A 428 14.25 -16.64 -2.08
N TYR A 429 13.89 -16.51 -3.34
CA TYR A 429 13.24 -15.34 -3.90
C TYR A 429 11.76 -15.63 -4.11
N VAL A 430 10.89 -14.81 -3.55
CA VAL A 430 9.45 -14.91 -3.71
C VAL A 430 8.85 -13.51 -3.87
N SER A 431 8.00 -13.32 -4.88
CA SER A 431 7.26 -12.06 -4.98
C SER A 431 6.11 -12.01 -3.98
N ASP A 432 5.82 -10.82 -3.46
CA ASP A 432 4.66 -10.57 -2.60
C ASP A 432 3.32 -10.74 -3.35
N HIS A 433 3.26 -10.29 -4.60
CA HIS A 433 2.19 -10.48 -5.57
C HIS A 433 2.69 -10.23 -7.01
N GLY A 434 1.80 -10.43 -7.99
CA GLY A 434 2.02 -10.09 -9.40
C GLY A 434 1.50 -8.69 -9.78
N GLU A 435 1.32 -8.42 -11.08
CA GLU A 435 0.99 -7.10 -11.62
C GLU A 435 0.13 -7.21 -12.89
N SER A 436 -0.92 -6.38 -13.02
CA SER A 436 -1.65 -6.17 -14.28
C SER A 436 -1.00 -5.06 -15.11
N LEU A 437 -0.78 -5.31 -16.40
CA LEU A 437 -0.04 -4.45 -17.34
C LEU A 437 -0.88 -4.04 -18.56
N GLY A 438 -2.19 -3.92 -18.37
CA GLY A 438 -3.15 -3.46 -19.39
C GLY A 438 -4.10 -4.55 -19.90
N GLU A 439 -3.94 -5.80 -19.46
CA GLU A 439 -4.88 -6.88 -19.79
C GLU A 439 -6.29 -6.48 -19.35
N ASN A 440 -7.27 -6.52 -20.25
CA ASN A 440 -8.66 -6.08 -20.02
C ASN A 440 -8.78 -4.64 -19.48
N ASN A 441 -7.88 -3.73 -19.85
CA ASN A 441 -7.78 -2.36 -19.33
C ASN A 441 -7.53 -2.27 -17.81
N LEU A 442 -7.01 -3.35 -17.22
CA LEU A 442 -6.60 -3.38 -15.82
C LEU A 442 -5.10 -3.13 -15.70
N TYR A 443 -4.73 -2.26 -14.78
CA TYR A 443 -3.34 -1.89 -14.50
C TYR A 443 -3.08 -2.02 -13.01
N MET A 444 -1.80 -2.12 -12.64
CA MET A 444 -1.35 -2.18 -11.25
C MET A 444 -1.83 -3.46 -10.54
N HIS A 445 -2.07 -3.37 -9.23
CA HIS A 445 -2.45 -4.48 -8.38
C HIS A 445 -3.48 -4.03 -7.32
N GLY A 446 -3.83 -4.92 -6.39
CA GLY A 446 -4.77 -4.65 -5.30
C GLY A 446 -6.22 -5.03 -5.60
N VAL A 447 -6.49 -5.76 -6.68
CA VAL A 447 -7.82 -6.33 -6.92
C VAL A 447 -8.09 -7.41 -5.85
N PRO A 448 -9.26 -7.43 -5.18
CA PRO A 448 -9.55 -8.44 -4.17
C PRO A 448 -9.30 -9.86 -4.70
N ALA A 449 -8.55 -10.67 -3.96
CA ALA A 449 -8.02 -11.95 -4.43
C ALA A 449 -9.08 -12.90 -5.02
N SER A 450 -10.32 -12.87 -4.52
CA SER A 450 -11.43 -13.68 -5.05
C SER A 450 -11.87 -13.33 -6.48
N PHE A 451 -11.47 -12.15 -6.98
CA PHE A 451 -11.80 -11.64 -8.31
C PHE A 451 -10.54 -11.21 -9.07
N ALA A 452 -9.36 -11.44 -8.50
CA ALA A 452 -8.12 -10.97 -9.09
C ALA A 452 -7.78 -11.77 -10.35
N PRO A 453 -7.24 -11.11 -11.38
CA PRO A 453 -6.71 -11.81 -12.53
C PRO A 453 -5.47 -12.61 -12.12
N LYS A 454 -5.17 -13.70 -12.84
CA LYS A 454 -4.03 -14.56 -12.54
C LYS A 454 -2.70 -13.78 -12.54
N GLU A 455 -2.61 -12.73 -13.34
CA GLU A 455 -1.43 -11.87 -13.45
C GLU A 455 -1.04 -11.18 -12.13
N GLN A 456 -1.99 -10.98 -11.20
CA GLN A 456 -1.73 -10.44 -9.86
C GLN A 456 -1.43 -11.50 -8.81
N LEU A 457 -1.62 -12.79 -9.13
CA LEU A 457 -1.51 -13.90 -8.18
C LEU A 457 -0.39 -14.88 -8.53
N GLU A 458 -0.10 -15.11 -9.81
CA GLU A 458 0.98 -15.99 -10.28
C GLU A 458 2.33 -15.29 -10.12
N ILE A 459 3.15 -15.79 -9.19
CA ILE A 459 4.39 -15.14 -8.75
C ILE A 459 5.60 -16.05 -9.00
N PRO A 460 6.79 -15.46 -9.22
CA PRO A 460 8.04 -16.21 -9.22
C PRO A 460 8.37 -16.69 -7.79
N PHE A 461 8.78 -17.95 -7.69
CA PHE A 461 9.39 -18.57 -6.52
C PHE A 461 10.67 -19.29 -6.96
N ILE A 462 11.82 -18.69 -6.68
CA ILE A 462 13.13 -19.15 -7.13
C ILE A 462 13.95 -19.55 -5.92
N VAL A 463 14.64 -20.68 -6.01
CA VAL A 463 15.49 -21.22 -4.96
C VAL A 463 16.88 -21.47 -5.52
N TRP A 464 17.90 -21.01 -4.81
CA TRP A 464 19.29 -21.37 -5.07
C TRP A 464 19.89 -22.09 -3.87
N LEU A 465 20.74 -23.08 -4.12
CA LEU A 465 21.43 -23.86 -3.07
C LEU A 465 22.94 -23.90 -3.30
N SER A 466 23.71 -23.73 -2.23
CA SER A 466 25.14 -24.01 -2.24
C SER A 466 25.39 -25.50 -2.42
N ASP A 467 26.51 -25.85 -3.03
CA ASP A 467 26.89 -27.24 -3.26
C ASP A 467 26.91 -28.04 -1.95
N GLY A 468 26.30 -29.23 -1.97
CA GLY A 468 26.27 -30.15 -0.83
C GLY A 468 25.33 -29.77 0.32
N SER A 469 24.62 -28.64 0.26
CA SER A 469 23.76 -28.18 1.37
C SER A 469 22.52 -29.05 1.60
N LYS A 470 21.57 -29.07 0.66
CA LYS A 470 20.34 -29.89 0.71
C LYS A 470 19.87 -30.28 -0.70
N LYS A 471 18.96 -31.23 -0.77
CA LYS A 471 18.20 -31.55 -2.00
C LYS A 471 16.78 -31.01 -1.88
N LEU A 472 16.17 -30.64 -3.01
CA LEU A 472 14.79 -30.19 -3.06
C LEU A 472 13.82 -31.37 -3.18
N LYS A 473 12.65 -31.24 -2.56
CA LYS A 473 11.50 -32.11 -2.78
C LYS A 473 10.91 -31.86 -4.17
N PRO A 474 10.30 -32.87 -4.80
CA PRO A 474 9.66 -32.73 -6.10
C PRO A 474 8.27 -32.07 -5.97
N ASN A 475 8.24 -30.82 -5.51
CA ASN A 475 6.99 -30.06 -5.38
C ASN A 475 6.55 -29.53 -6.77
N GLU A 476 5.30 -29.76 -7.14
CA GLU A 476 4.73 -29.25 -8.40
C GLU A 476 4.41 -27.74 -8.35
N SER A 477 3.89 -27.28 -7.20
CA SER A 477 3.55 -25.89 -6.96
C SER A 477 3.81 -25.52 -5.50
N LEU A 478 4.18 -24.27 -5.26
CA LEU A 478 4.43 -23.73 -3.93
C LEU A 478 3.44 -22.61 -3.58
N SER A 479 3.31 -22.35 -2.28
CA SER A 479 2.64 -21.18 -1.74
C SER A 479 3.64 -20.34 -0.95
N GLN A 480 3.31 -19.08 -0.68
CA GLN A 480 4.15 -18.19 0.13
C GLN A 480 4.43 -18.75 1.54
N ASN A 481 3.52 -19.52 2.13
CA ASN A 481 3.71 -20.14 3.44
C ASN A 481 4.84 -21.20 3.47
N HIS A 482 5.26 -21.71 2.32
CA HIS A 482 6.39 -22.65 2.27
C HIS A 482 7.70 -22.01 2.74
N VAL A 483 7.83 -20.69 2.61
CA VAL A 483 9.02 -19.94 3.06
C VAL A 483 9.27 -20.17 4.55
N PHE A 484 8.25 -20.05 5.39
CA PHE A 484 8.38 -20.15 6.84
C PHE A 484 9.03 -21.46 7.24
N HIS A 485 8.43 -22.58 6.83
CA HIS A 485 8.86 -23.93 7.22
C HIS A 485 10.16 -24.34 6.53
N SER A 486 10.37 -23.91 5.29
CA SER A 486 11.62 -24.17 4.58
C SER A 486 12.81 -23.47 5.25
N VAL A 487 12.65 -22.24 5.72
CA VAL A 487 13.70 -21.53 6.48
C VAL A 487 13.98 -22.23 7.81
N LEU A 488 12.94 -22.65 8.55
CA LEU A 488 13.13 -23.43 9.79
C LEU A 488 13.94 -24.70 9.51
N ASN A 489 13.56 -25.47 8.49
CA ASN A 489 14.23 -26.71 8.13
C ASN A 489 15.69 -26.47 7.69
N PHE A 490 15.94 -25.46 6.85
CA PHE A 490 17.29 -25.18 6.35
C PHE A 490 18.24 -24.75 7.47
N LEU A 491 17.76 -23.93 8.41
CA LEU A 491 18.54 -23.48 9.57
C LEU A 491 18.56 -24.48 10.74
N ALA A 492 18.02 -25.68 10.54
CA ALA A 492 17.95 -26.75 11.55
C ALA A 492 17.25 -26.30 12.86
N ILE A 493 16.14 -25.58 12.71
CA ILE A 493 15.32 -25.09 13.81
C ILE A 493 14.24 -26.13 14.14
N GLU A 494 14.31 -26.69 15.34
CA GLU A 494 13.31 -27.59 15.89
C GLU A 494 12.20 -26.78 16.58
N SER A 495 10.97 -26.94 16.13
CA SER A 495 9.83 -26.14 16.59
C SER A 495 8.52 -26.94 16.57
N PRO A 496 7.64 -26.80 17.59
CA PRO A 496 6.33 -27.45 17.60
C PRO A 496 5.36 -27.01 16.49
N ILE A 497 5.62 -25.85 15.86
CA ILE A 497 4.78 -25.32 14.77
C ILE A 497 5.32 -25.68 13.39
N TYR A 498 6.43 -26.41 13.30
CA TYR A 498 7.01 -26.83 12.03
C TYR A 498 6.10 -27.84 11.31
N ASP A 499 5.86 -27.61 10.02
CA ASP A 499 5.10 -28.50 9.13
C ASP A 499 6.00 -29.00 8.00
N GLU A 500 6.31 -30.31 8.04
CA GLU A 500 7.14 -30.99 7.04
C GLU A 500 6.53 -30.92 5.63
N ASN A 501 5.21 -30.83 5.50
CA ASN A 501 4.55 -30.72 4.18
C ASN A 501 4.75 -29.34 3.54
N MET A 502 5.02 -28.31 4.34
CA MET A 502 5.27 -26.94 3.88
C MET A 502 6.76 -26.62 3.74
N ASN A 503 7.64 -27.60 3.98
CA ASN A 503 9.08 -27.47 3.75
C ASN A 503 9.47 -28.01 2.36
N ILE A 504 10.30 -27.26 1.62
CA ILE A 504 10.76 -27.65 0.27
C ILE A 504 12.01 -28.53 0.24
N TYR A 505 12.72 -28.71 1.36
CA TYR A 505 13.97 -29.48 1.41
C TYR A 505 13.73 -30.95 1.80
N LYS A 506 14.54 -31.87 1.28
CA LYS A 506 14.53 -33.30 1.64
C LYS A 506 15.24 -33.59 2.96
#